data_AF-A0A356AUC0-F1
#
_entry.id   AF-A0A356AUC0-F1
#
_cell.length_a   1.000
_cell.length_b   1.000
_cell.length_c   1.000
_cell.angle_alpha   90.00
_cell.angle_beta   90.00
_cell.angle_gamma   90.00
#
_symmetry.space_group_name_H-M   'P 1'
#
loop_
_entity.id
_entity.type
_entity.pdbx_description
1 polymer ?
#
loop_
_entity_poly.entity_id
_entity_poly.type
_entity_poly.pdbx_seq_one_letter_code
_entity_poly.pdbx_strand_id
1 'polypeptide(L)'
;AWSGNWKIVIERNTYNNLRVVGGINDFDFSWLLEGGEIFETPVFVGGFSDKGFGHMSRNMHLYERNCILPKKHANTLRKVLYNSWE
;
A
#
# COMPACT_ATOMS: atom_id res chain seq x y z
N ALA A 1 0.49 -0.33 3.04
CA ALA A 1 -0.79 -0.25 3.77
C ALA A 1 -0.71 0.93 4.75
N TRP A 2 -1.20 2.09 4.33
CA TRP A 2 -1.15 3.33 5.10
C TRP A 2 -2.33 4.20 4.68
N SER A 3 -3.05 4.77 5.64
CA SER A 3 -4.24 5.59 5.37
C SER A 3 -4.03 7.07 5.64
N GLY A 4 -2.85 7.46 6.14
CA GLY A 4 -2.46 8.86 6.31
C GLY A 4 -1.83 9.43 5.04
N ASN A 5 -1.07 10.52 5.19
CA ASN A 5 -0.38 11.14 4.07
C ASN A 5 0.70 10.21 3.50
N TRP A 6 0.64 9.96 2.20
CA TRP A 6 1.60 9.13 1.47
C TRP A 6 2.11 9.86 0.23
N LYS A 7 3.26 9.44 -0.27
CA LYS A 7 3.86 9.93 -1.52
C LYS A 7 4.49 8.77 -2.27
N ILE A 8 4.31 8.75 -3.59
CA ILE A 8 5.05 7.88 -4.51
C ILE A 8 5.76 8.77 -5.52
N VAL A 9 7.07 8.57 -5.67
CA VAL A 9 7.92 9.31 -6.60
C VAL A 9 8.52 8.32 -7.60
N ILE A 10 8.40 8.64 -8.88
CA ILE A 10 9.00 7.90 -9.98
C ILE A 10 9.91 8.89 -10.71
N GLU A 11 11.21 8.63 -10.68
CA GLU A 11 12.21 9.53 -11.22
C GLU A 11 13.19 8.78 -12.11
N ARG A 12 13.53 9.36 -13.26
CA ARG A 12 14.62 8.90 -14.11
C ARG A 12 15.84 9.77 -13.84
N ASN A 13 16.94 9.18 -13.38
CA ASN A 13 18.16 9.93 -13.11
C ASN A 13 18.94 10.28 -14.40
N THR A 14 20.00 11.07 -14.27
CA THR A 14 20.87 11.47 -15.39
C THR A 14 21.58 10.30 -16.07
N TYR A 15 21.67 9.14 -15.41
CA TYR A 15 22.22 7.90 -15.94
C TYR A 15 21.16 6.96 -16.53
N ASN A 16 19.93 7.46 -16.76
CA ASN A 16 18.79 6.71 -17.28
C ASN A 16 18.24 5.58 -16.38
N ASN A 17 18.66 5.49 -15.12
CA ASN A 17 18.09 4.55 -14.16
C ASN A 17 16.73 5.07 -13.66
N LEU A 18 15.75 4.16 -13.57
CA LEU A 18 14.44 4.45 -12.98
C LEU A 18 14.48 4.15 -11.48
N ARG A 19 14.18 5.15 -10.66
CA ARG A 19 13.98 5.01 -9.21
C ARG A 19 12.50 5.14 -8.88
N VAL A 20 11.99 4.20 -8.10
CA VAL A 20 10.62 4.23 -7.56
C VAL A 20 10.73 4.23 -6.03
N VAL A 21 10.13 5.22 -5.39
CA VAL A 21 10.09 5.36 -3.93
C VAL A 21 8.65 5.57 -3.50
N GLY A 22 8.22 4.90 -2.43
CA GLY A 22 6.89 5.08 -1.85
C GLY A 22 6.94 4.95 -0.34
N GLY A 23 6.13 5.76 0.36
CA GLY A 23 6.09 5.75 1.83
C GLY A 23 5.29 6.92 2.40
N ILE A 24 5.62 7.28 3.64
CA ILE A 24 5.08 8.47 4.31
C ILE A 24 5.45 9.71 3.48
N ASN A 25 4.49 10.64 3.33
CA ASN A 25 4.76 11.91 2.67
C ASN A 25 5.76 12.74 3.50
N ASP A 26 6.76 13.30 2.81
CA ASP A 26 7.82 14.13 3.40
C ASP A 26 7.36 15.58 3.66
N PHE A 27 6.27 16.02 3.04
CA PHE A 27 5.73 17.35 3.26
C PHE A 27 5.13 17.46 4.66
N ASP A 28 5.64 18.44 5.43
CA ASP A 28 5.22 18.76 6.79
C ASP A 28 5.24 17.53 7.74
N PHE A 29 6.21 16.64 7.53
CA PHE A 29 6.45 15.47 8.36
C PHE A 29 7.77 15.60 9.11
N SER A 30 7.74 15.37 10.42
CA SER A 30 8.94 15.24 11.25
C SER A 30 8.74 14.16 12.31
N TRP A 31 9.81 13.47 12.66
CA TRP A 31 9.82 12.48 13.73
C TRP A 31 11.12 12.63 14.52
N LEU A 32 11.02 13.00 15.80
CA LEU A 32 12.16 13.05 16.71
C LEU A 32 12.45 11.63 17.19
N LEU A 33 13.70 11.19 17.06
CA LEU A 33 14.17 9.91 17.60
C LEU A 33 15.21 10.16 18.68
N GLU A 34 14.87 9.82 19.91
CA GLU A 34 15.79 9.83 21.03
C GLU A 34 16.66 8.56 21.06
N GLY A 35 17.66 8.55 21.96
CA GLY A 35 18.58 7.44 22.09
C GLY A 35 17.87 6.13 22.45
N GLY A 36 17.94 5.14 21.57
CA GLY A 36 17.33 3.82 21.77
C GLY A 36 15.91 3.68 21.22
N GLU A 37 15.33 4.75 20.67
CA GLU A 37 14.03 4.67 20.00
C GLU A 37 14.13 4.03 18.61
N ILE A 38 13.00 3.47 18.15
CA ILE A 38 12.88 2.83 16.84
C ILE A 38 11.72 3.50 16.10
N PHE A 39 11.97 3.84 14.84
CA PHE A 39 10.94 4.26 13.90
C PHE A 39 10.71 3.16 12.87
N GLU A 40 9.45 2.71 12.75
CA GLU A 40 9.05 1.73 11.75
C GLU A 40 8.21 2.41 10.66
N THR A 41 8.65 2.26 9.41
CA THR A 41 7.92 2.79 8.26
C THR A 41 6.76 1.87 7.84
N PRO A 42 5.68 2.40 7.25
CA PRO A 42 4.62 1.59 6.70
C PRO A 42 5.14 0.64 5.60
N VAL A 43 4.54 -0.55 5.53
CA VAL A 43 4.85 -1.51 4.46
C VAL A 43 4.45 -0.93 3.10
N PHE A 44 5.41 -0.89 2.16
CA PHE A 44 5.20 -0.57 0.76
C PHE A 44 5.13 -1.86 -0.06
N VAL A 45 4.03 -2.05 -0.80
CA VAL A 45 3.76 -3.28 -1.56
C VAL A 45 3.72 -2.94 -3.05
N GLY A 46 4.45 -3.72 -3.84
CA GLY A 46 4.45 -3.67 -5.30
C GLY A 46 4.64 -5.06 -5.88
N GLY A 47 4.30 -5.21 -7.16
CA GLY A 47 4.44 -6.47 -7.87
C GLY A 47 4.68 -6.25 -9.35
N PHE A 48 5.11 -7.31 -10.03
CA PHE A 48 5.34 -7.33 -11.47
C PHE A 48 4.44 -8.36 -12.14
N SER A 49 4.00 -8.07 -13.36
CA SER A 49 3.25 -9.00 -14.20
C SER A 49 3.58 -8.74 -15.66
N ASP A 50 4.02 -9.79 -16.35
CA ASP A 50 4.22 -9.84 -17.80
C ASP A 50 2.92 -10.19 -18.58
N LYS A 51 1.83 -10.51 -17.86
CA LYS A 51 0.53 -10.95 -18.44
C LYS A 51 -0.53 -9.83 -18.50
N GLY A 52 -0.08 -8.58 -18.61
CA GLY A 52 -0.95 -7.41 -18.70
C GLY A 52 -1.70 -7.05 -17.40
N PHE A 53 -2.51 -5.99 -17.47
CA PHE A 53 -3.16 -5.38 -16.30
C PHE A 53 -4.14 -6.30 -15.59
N GLY A 54 -4.89 -7.13 -16.31
CA GLY A 54 -5.87 -8.03 -15.70
C GLY A 54 -5.21 -9.03 -14.74
N HIS A 55 -4.05 -9.58 -15.12
CA HIS A 55 -3.31 -10.51 -14.27
C HIS A 55 -2.66 -9.78 -13.09
N MET A 56 -2.07 -8.61 -13.33
CA MET A 56 -1.55 -7.74 -12.29
C MET A 56 -2.58 -7.45 -11.20
N SER A 57 -3.78 -6.98 -11.57
CA SER A 57 -4.85 -6.67 -10.61
C SER A 57 -5.30 -7.91 -9.82
N ARG A 58 -5.42 -9.08 -10.47
CA ARG A 58 -5.77 -10.33 -9.78
C ARG A 58 -4.71 -10.73 -8.76
N ASN A 59 -3.41 -10.56 -9.07
CA ASN A 59 -2.34 -10.84 -8.11
C ASN A 59 -2.45 -9.93 -6.88
N MET A 60 -2.70 -8.63 -7.08
CA MET A 60 -2.88 -7.69 -5.97
C MET A 60 -4.13 -8.03 -5.14
N HIS A 61 -5.27 -8.31 -5.76
CA HIS A 61 -6.50 -8.70 -5.06
C HIS A 61 -6.32 -10.01 -4.25
N LEU A 62 -5.58 -10.98 -4.80
CA LEU A 62 -5.27 -12.23 -4.10
C LEU A 62 -4.37 -11.97 -2.89
N TYR A 63 -3.35 -11.13 -3.04
CA TYR A 63 -2.50 -10.72 -1.92
C TYR A 63 -3.31 -10.02 -0.83
N GLU A 64 -4.15 -9.05 -1.18
CA GLU A 64 -5.00 -8.34 -0.22
C GLU A 64 -5.93 -9.30 0.51
N ARG A 65 -6.60 -10.21 -0.21
CA ARG A 65 -7.52 -11.18 0.39
C ARG A 65 -6.82 -12.16 1.32
N ASN A 66 -5.67 -12.69 0.89
CA ASN A 66 -5.01 -13.78 1.61
C ASN A 66 -4.09 -13.30 2.73
N CYS A 67 -3.53 -12.09 2.62
CA CYS A 67 -2.47 -11.60 3.51
C CYS A 67 -2.87 -10.33 4.30
N ILE A 68 -3.78 -9.50 3.80
CA ILE A 68 -4.07 -8.19 4.41
C ILE A 68 -5.43 -8.16 5.12
N LEU A 69 -6.48 -8.64 4.46
CA LEU A 69 -7.83 -8.61 5.03
C LEU A 69 -7.90 -9.43 6.34
N PRO A 70 -8.67 -8.98 7.34
CA PRO A 70 -8.93 -9.78 8.53
C PRO A 70 -9.47 -11.16 8.14
N LYS A 71 -8.81 -12.23 8.59
CA LYS A 71 -9.14 -13.62 8.18
C LYS A 71 -10.61 -13.98 8.36
N LYS A 72 -11.26 -13.42 9.39
CA LYS A 72 -12.70 -13.59 9.66
C LYS A 72 -13.62 -13.10 8.54
N HIS A 73 -13.16 -12.15 7.72
CA HIS A 73 -13.94 -11.50 6.67
C HIS A 73 -13.46 -11.82 5.25
N ALA A 74 -12.20 -12.28 5.12
CA ALA A 74 -11.55 -12.49 3.82
C ALA A 74 -12.28 -13.53 2.94
N ASN A 75 -12.89 -14.55 3.55
CA ASN A 75 -13.51 -15.68 2.85
C ASN A 75 -15.00 -15.87 3.22
N THR A 76 -15.65 -14.86 3.79
CA THR A 76 -17.07 -14.91 4.16
C THR A 76 -17.90 -14.14 3.15
N LEU A 77 -19.03 -14.72 2.72
CA LEU A 77 -20.02 -14.01 1.91
C LEU A 77 -20.52 -12.78 2.68
N ARG A 78 -20.47 -11.61 2.04
CA ARG A 78 -20.96 -10.37 2.65
C ARG A 78 -22.49 -10.38 2.68
N LYS A 79 -23.06 -9.93 3.79
CA LYS A 79 -24.51 -9.80 3.95
C LYS A 79 -25.03 -8.65 3.07
N VAL A 80 -26.25 -8.81 2.57
CA VAL A 80 -27.03 -7.70 2.02
C VAL A 80 -27.45 -6.82 3.20
N LEU A 81 -27.25 -5.50 3.08
CA LEU A 81 -27.54 -4.54 4.13
C LEU A 81 -28.39 -3.39 3.58
N TYR A 82 -29.29 -2.88 4.42
CA TYR A 82 -30.04 -1.65 4.20
C TYR A 82 -29.39 -0.53 5.01
N ASN A 83 -29.14 0.63 4.39
CA ASN A 83 -28.60 1.82 5.03
C ASN A 83 -29.51 3.01 4.70
N SER A 84 -30.19 3.56 5.71
CA SER A 84 -31.18 4.64 5.57
C SER A 84 -30.57 6.04 5.62
N TRP A 85 -29.36 6.21 5.08
CA TRP A 85 -28.66 7.50 5.11
C TRP A 85 -29.21 8.51 4.09
N GLU A 86 -29.75 8.03 2.97
CA GLU A 86 -30.58 8.85 2.07
C GLU A 86 -31.97 9.08 2.65
#